data_AF-A0A2P4QMQ4-F1
#
_entry.id   AF-A0A2P4QMQ4-F1
#
_cell.length_a   1.000
_cell.length_b   1.000
_cell.length_c   1.000
_cell.angle_alpha   90.00
_cell.angle_beta   90.00
_cell.angle_gamma   90.00
#
_symmetry.space_group_name_H-M   'P 1'
#
loop_
_entity.id
_entity.type
_entity.pdbx_description
1 polymer ?
#
loop_
_entity_poly.entity_id
_entity_poly.type
_entity_poly.pdbx_seq_one_letter_code
_entity_poly.pdbx_strand_id
1 'polypeptide(L)'
;MAGIATKYVTENELNNEISIEELSRHALALDILLTDKTKRDQARRRFKKGYNFSEKQVFALIPKQTAGRKKEGAVSNTPDTTQEVEPKEGTVNMCQISPKETIRDLAERIIRDNISEKEVEVIAKALSGTASNASAGLSRLTRLRRELKALGASKKIISATFIPDITCSANKIQKENRLLRENEGIYYPDHFSLESVKERLDSYVVSNIPDKQALAD
;
A
#
# COMPACT_ATOMS: atom_id res chain seq x y z
N MET A 1 18.84 -2.49 13.18
CA MET A 1 17.48 -2.93 12.85
C MET A 1 17.55 -3.91 11.70
N ALA A 2 17.19 -5.17 11.94
CA ALA A 2 17.28 -6.26 10.96
C ALA A 2 15.93 -6.38 10.22
N GLY A 3 15.96 -6.37 8.88
CA GLY A 3 14.76 -6.59 8.07
C GLY A 3 14.15 -7.98 8.30
N ILE A 4 12.87 -8.17 7.96
CA ILE A 4 12.10 -9.41 8.21
C ILE A 4 12.87 -10.68 7.77
N ALA A 5 13.49 -10.66 6.59
CA ALA A 5 14.29 -11.78 6.08
C ALA A 5 15.52 -12.08 6.96
N THR A 6 16.25 -11.05 7.39
CA THR A 6 17.43 -11.18 8.26
C THR A 6 17.03 -11.75 9.62
N LYS A 7 15.96 -11.21 10.22
CA LYS A 7 15.43 -11.70 11.49
C LYS A 7 14.99 -13.17 11.38
N TYR A 8 14.29 -13.53 10.31
CA TYR A 8 13.83 -14.89 10.09
C TYR A 8 14.98 -15.88 9.91
N VAL A 9 16.04 -15.51 9.18
CA VAL A 9 17.24 -16.35 9.07
C VAL A 9 17.91 -16.55 10.42
N THR A 10 18.06 -15.49 11.22
CA THR A 10 18.72 -15.60 12.53
C THR A 10 17.91 -16.39 13.55
N GLU A 11 16.58 -16.25 13.57
CA GLU A 11 15.71 -16.95 14.53
C GLU A 11 15.52 -18.43 14.20
N ASN A 12 15.63 -18.81 12.93
CA ASN A 12 15.46 -20.19 12.47
C ASN A 12 16.79 -20.84 12.06
N GLU A 13 17.92 -20.19 12.36
CA GLU A 13 19.29 -20.65 12.06
C GLU A 13 19.47 -21.14 10.62
N LEU A 14 18.82 -20.46 9.66
CA LEU A 14 18.85 -20.88 8.26
C LEU A 14 20.21 -20.59 7.64
N ASN A 15 20.75 -21.54 6.90
CA ASN A 15 22.00 -21.36 6.14
C ASN A 15 21.87 -21.94 4.72
N ASN A 16 22.86 -21.66 3.87
CA ASN A 16 22.89 -22.11 2.49
C ASN A 16 23.19 -23.62 2.32
N GLU A 17 23.54 -24.33 3.39
CA GLU A 17 23.79 -25.79 3.39
C GLU A 17 22.52 -26.62 3.62
N ILE A 18 21.45 -25.99 4.14
CA ILE A 18 20.15 -26.65 4.35
C ILE A 18 19.52 -27.14 3.03
N SER A 19 18.87 -28.31 3.09
CA SER A 19 18.16 -28.92 1.98
C SER A 19 16.92 -28.14 1.53
N ILE A 20 16.55 -28.31 0.27
CA ILE A 20 15.40 -27.61 -0.32
C ILE A 20 14.09 -28.03 0.36
N GLU A 21 13.97 -29.31 0.73
CA GLU A 21 12.80 -29.87 1.41
C GLU A 21 12.56 -29.23 2.78
N GLU A 22 13.63 -29.00 3.54
CA GLU A 22 13.54 -28.35 4.84
C GLU A 22 13.16 -26.88 4.69
N LEU A 23 13.79 -26.16 3.75
CA LEU A 23 13.45 -24.77 3.44
C LEU A 23 11.99 -24.61 2.98
N SER A 24 11.45 -25.60 2.25
CA SER A 24 10.06 -25.56 1.79
C SER A 24 9.05 -25.58 2.94
N ARG A 25 9.41 -26.08 4.14
CA ARG A 25 8.52 -26.02 5.32
C ARG A 25 8.32 -24.61 5.83
N HIS A 26 9.31 -23.73 5.62
CA HIS A 26 9.27 -22.33 6.01
C HIS A 26 8.49 -21.43 5.03
N ALA A 27 8.12 -21.96 3.86
CA ALA A 27 7.48 -21.19 2.80
C ALA A 27 6.17 -20.52 3.25
N LEU A 28 5.30 -21.26 3.93
CA LEU A 28 4.01 -20.74 4.41
C LEU A 28 4.19 -19.67 5.49
N ALA A 29 5.14 -19.86 6.41
CA ALA A 29 5.43 -18.88 7.45
C ALA A 29 5.96 -17.57 6.84
N LEU A 30 6.83 -17.65 5.85
CA LEU A 30 7.33 -16.47 5.13
C LEU A 30 6.27 -15.80 4.27
N ASP A 31 5.32 -16.54 3.69
CA ASP A 31 4.21 -15.96 2.90
C ASP A 31 3.27 -15.12 3.80
N ILE A 32 3.03 -15.57 5.04
CA ILE A 32 2.26 -14.80 6.03
C ILE A 32 3.01 -13.54 6.47
N LEU A 33 4.33 -13.62 6.65
CA LEU A 33 5.16 -12.48 7.07
C LEU A 33 5.40 -11.47 5.94
N LEU A 34 5.41 -11.92 4.68
CA LEU A 34 5.75 -11.13 3.50
C LEU A 34 4.54 -10.96 2.57
N THR A 35 3.51 -10.28 3.05
CA THR A 35 2.26 -10.06 2.30
C THR A 35 2.44 -9.17 1.06
N ASP A 36 3.35 -8.20 1.11
CA ASP A 36 3.57 -7.26 0.02
C ASP A 36 4.59 -7.79 -1.02
N LYS A 37 4.30 -7.56 -2.31
CA LYS A 37 5.18 -7.99 -3.42
C LYS A 37 6.58 -7.38 -3.32
N THR A 38 6.68 -6.09 -2.99
CA THR A 38 7.97 -5.39 -2.83
C THR A 38 8.77 -5.97 -1.67
N LYS A 39 8.10 -6.33 -0.56
CA LYS A 39 8.75 -7.00 0.59
C LYS A 39 9.25 -8.39 0.22
N ARG A 40 8.47 -9.17 -0.55
CA ARG A 40 8.93 -10.47 -1.07
C ARG A 40 10.13 -10.32 -1.99
N ASP A 41 10.12 -9.36 -2.90
CA ASP A 41 11.24 -9.12 -3.81
C ASP A 41 12.50 -8.65 -3.04
N GLN A 42 12.33 -7.84 -2.01
CA GLN A 42 13.40 -7.43 -1.10
C GLN A 42 13.97 -8.61 -0.29
N ALA A 43 13.10 -9.46 0.27
CA ALA A 43 13.51 -10.66 1.00
C ALA A 43 14.26 -11.64 0.11
N ARG A 44 13.80 -11.87 -1.13
CA ARG A 44 14.52 -12.68 -2.13
C ARG A 44 15.93 -12.14 -2.39
N ARG A 45 16.07 -10.82 -2.56
CA ARG A 45 17.38 -10.18 -2.76
C ARG A 45 18.28 -10.40 -1.53
N ARG A 46 17.73 -10.24 -0.32
CA ARG A 46 18.46 -10.50 0.94
C ARG A 46 18.89 -11.97 1.07
N PHE A 47 18.03 -12.95 0.79
CA PHE A 47 18.44 -14.37 0.83
C PHE A 47 19.52 -14.67 -0.21
N LYS A 48 19.35 -14.21 -1.46
CA LYS A 48 20.31 -14.49 -2.53
C LYS A 48 21.68 -13.84 -2.30
N LYS A 49 21.71 -12.56 -1.90
CA LYS A 49 22.96 -11.78 -1.80
C LYS A 49 23.53 -11.67 -0.40
N GLY A 50 22.67 -11.64 0.63
CA GLY A 50 23.10 -11.49 2.03
C GLY A 50 23.50 -12.81 2.68
N TYR A 51 22.93 -13.93 2.22
CA TYR A 51 23.14 -15.25 2.82
C TYR A 51 23.55 -16.31 1.79
N ASN A 52 23.82 -15.91 0.54
CA ASN A 52 24.30 -16.79 -0.53
C ASN A 52 23.40 -18.01 -0.82
N PHE A 53 22.09 -17.91 -0.58
CA PHE A 53 21.16 -18.95 -0.99
C PHE A 53 21.09 -19.05 -2.52
N SER A 54 21.04 -20.29 -3.03
CA SER A 54 20.83 -20.55 -4.45
C SER A 54 19.43 -20.13 -4.90
N GLU A 55 19.24 -19.93 -6.21
CA GLU A 55 17.94 -19.52 -6.76
C GLU A 55 16.84 -20.56 -6.49
N LYS A 56 17.20 -21.85 -6.43
CA LYS A 56 16.30 -22.95 -6.07
C LYS A 56 15.87 -22.87 -4.61
N GLN A 57 16.82 -22.62 -3.70
CA GLN A 57 16.55 -22.46 -2.27
C GLN A 57 15.68 -21.22 -2.00
N VAL A 58 15.97 -20.09 -2.66
CA VAL A 58 15.15 -18.88 -2.56
C VAL A 58 13.72 -19.11 -3.09
N PHE A 59 13.57 -19.93 -4.14
CA PHE A 59 12.25 -20.29 -4.67
C PHE A 59 11.46 -21.18 -3.70
N ALA A 60 12.12 -22.10 -3.01
CA ALA A 60 11.50 -22.93 -1.98
C ALA A 60 11.04 -22.11 -0.76
N LEU A 61 11.84 -21.13 -0.32
CA LEU A 61 11.46 -20.22 0.77
C LEU A 61 10.37 -19.21 0.37
N ILE A 62 10.48 -18.64 -0.83
CA ILE A 62 9.54 -17.65 -1.35
C ILE A 62 9.17 -18.06 -2.79
N PRO A 63 8.03 -18.75 -2.99
CA PRO A 63 7.55 -19.09 -4.33
C PRO A 63 7.23 -17.85 -5.17
N LYS A 64 7.60 -17.84 -6.46
CA LYS A 64 7.25 -16.72 -7.35
C LYS A 64 5.74 -16.75 -7.60
N GLN A 65 5.02 -15.76 -7.10
CA GLN A 65 3.64 -15.54 -7.51
C GLN A 65 3.69 -14.88 -8.90
N THR A 66 3.48 -15.66 -9.95
CA THR A 66 3.22 -15.14 -11.29
C THR A 66 1.97 -14.28 -11.26
N ALA A 67 2.08 -13.04 -11.73
CA ALA A 67 0.91 -12.19 -11.94
C ALA A 67 -0.02 -12.89 -12.96
N GLY A 68 -1.23 -13.24 -12.52
CA GLY A 68 -2.31 -13.67 -13.40
C GLY A 68 -2.26 -15.13 -13.88
N ARG A 69 -2.66 -16.06 -13.00
CA ARG A 69 -3.63 -17.09 -13.41
C ARG A 69 -4.80 -17.00 -12.45
N LYS A 70 -5.97 -16.57 -12.97
CA LYS A 70 -7.23 -16.85 -12.29
C LYS A 70 -7.27 -18.37 -12.08
N LYS A 71 -7.26 -18.84 -10.84
CA LYS A 71 -7.72 -20.19 -10.54
C LYS A 71 -9.23 -20.17 -10.71
N GLU A 72 -9.66 -20.55 -11.90
CA GLU A 72 -10.97 -21.14 -12.13
C GLU A 72 -11.05 -22.44 -11.32
N GLY A 73 -12.16 -22.63 -10.62
CA GLY A 73 -12.54 -23.92 -10.01
C GLY A 73 -12.20 -24.12 -8.54
N ALA A 74 -13.01 -23.54 -7.64
CA ALA A 74 -13.42 -24.19 -6.41
C ALA A 74 -14.84 -23.73 -6.08
N VAL A 75 -15.79 -24.52 -6.56
CA VAL A 75 -17.22 -24.40 -6.29
C VAL A 75 -17.44 -24.53 -4.79
N SER A 76 -18.00 -23.49 -4.17
CA SER A 76 -18.87 -23.65 -3.01
C SER A 76 -20.16 -22.90 -3.29
N ASN A 77 -21.18 -23.67 -3.62
CA ASN A 77 -22.60 -23.32 -3.65
C ASN A 77 -22.95 -22.43 -2.43
N THR A 78 -23.78 -21.39 -2.49
CA THR A 78 -25.25 -21.40 -2.57
C THR A 78 -25.75 -19.96 -2.26
N PRO A 79 -27.03 -19.63 -2.48
CA PRO A 79 -27.62 -19.15 -3.72
C PRO A 79 -27.67 -17.62 -3.83
N ASP A 80 -27.65 -17.18 -5.08
CA ASP A 80 -27.98 -15.86 -5.56
C ASP A 80 -29.49 -15.63 -5.39
N THR A 81 -29.90 -14.66 -4.56
CA THR A 81 -31.26 -14.11 -4.57
C THR A 81 -31.16 -12.67 -5.00
N THR A 82 -31.14 -12.48 -6.31
CA THR A 82 -31.48 -11.22 -6.97
C THR A 82 -32.97 -10.98 -6.73
N GLN A 83 -33.30 -10.16 -5.75
CA GLN A 83 -34.56 -9.44 -5.74
C GLN A 83 -34.28 -8.01 -6.16
N GLU A 84 -34.51 -7.76 -7.45
CA GLU A 84 -34.96 -6.47 -7.94
C GLU A 84 -36.13 -6.01 -7.06
N VAL A 85 -35.91 -4.97 -6.27
CA VAL A 85 -36.97 -4.23 -5.61
C VAL A 85 -37.10 -2.93 -6.37
N GLU A 86 -38.20 -2.83 -7.13
CA GLU A 86 -38.67 -1.56 -7.68
C GLU A 86 -38.71 -0.48 -6.59
N PRO A 87 -38.34 0.77 -6.90
CA PRO A 87 -38.38 1.84 -5.92
C PRO A 87 -39.85 2.22 -5.66
N LYS A 88 -40.35 1.84 -4.48
CA LYS A 88 -41.57 2.43 -3.94
C LYS A 88 -41.33 3.90 -3.61
N GLU A 89 -42.05 4.71 -4.35
CA GLU A 89 -42.41 6.12 -4.19
C GLU A 89 -42.38 6.62 -2.74
N GLY A 90 -41.67 7.73 -2.51
CA GLY A 90 -41.90 8.60 -1.35
C GLY A 90 -40.89 8.54 -0.21
N THR A 91 -39.59 8.70 -0.45
CA THR A 91 -38.66 9.28 0.55
C THR A 91 -37.48 9.97 -0.16
N VAL A 92 -37.13 11.15 0.32
CA VAL A 92 -36.15 12.13 -0.19
C VAL A 92 -34.85 11.46 -0.70
N ASN A 93 -34.34 11.93 -1.85
CA ASN A 93 -33.16 11.44 -2.55
C ASN A 93 -31.87 11.44 -1.70
N MET A 94 -31.68 10.41 -0.88
CA MET A 94 -30.43 10.21 -0.15
C MET A 94 -29.25 10.26 -1.13
N CYS A 95 -28.32 11.19 -0.91
CA CYS A 95 -27.15 11.43 -1.76
C CYS A 95 -26.25 10.19 -1.85
N GLN A 96 -26.55 9.28 -2.77
CA GLN A 96 -25.71 8.14 -3.10
C GLN A 96 -24.47 8.64 -3.83
N ILE A 97 -23.29 8.21 -3.37
CA ILE A 97 -22.04 8.43 -4.10
C ILE A 97 -22.07 7.48 -5.29
N SER A 98 -22.19 8.02 -6.51
CA SER A 98 -22.20 7.20 -7.71
C SER A 98 -20.81 6.59 -7.94
N PRO A 99 -20.70 5.32 -8.40
CA PRO A 99 -19.40 4.67 -8.63
C PRO A 99 -18.48 5.41 -9.62
N LYS A 100 -19.05 6.28 -10.48
CA LYS A 100 -18.32 7.07 -11.48
C LYS A 100 -18.05 8.52 -11.03
N GLU A 101 -18.59 8.96 -9.90
CA GLU A 101 -18.47 10.34 -9.41
C GLU A 101 -17.08 10.56 -8.79
N THR A 102 -16.35 11.58 -9.26
CA THR A 102 -15.07 11.96 -8.64
C THR A 102 -15.31 12.80 -7.39
N ILE A 103 -14.30 12.92 -6.53
CA ILE A 103 -14.38 13.77 -5.33
C ILE A 103 -14.62 15.25 -5.68
N ARG A 104 -14.17 15.70 -6.87
CA ARG A 104 -14.45 17.04 -7.36
C ARG A 104 -15.93 17.18 -7.75
N ASP A 105 -16.45 16.24 -8.53
CA ASP A 105 -17.86 16.26 -8.95
C ASP A 105 -18.80 16.27 -7.74
N LEU A 106 -18.45 15.48 -6.71
CA LEU A 106 -19.14 15.46 -5.42
C LEU A 106 -19.12 16.82 -4.72
N ALA A 107 -17.96 17.48 -4.68
CA ALA A 107 -17.83 18.80 -4.07
C ALA A 107 -18.67 19.85 -4.81
N GLU A 108 -18.65 19.83 -6.14
CA GLU A 108 -19.49 20.73 -6.94
C GLU A 108 -20.98 20.45 -6.72
N ARG A 109 -21.38 19.18 -6.62
CA ARG A 109 -22.77 18.80 -6.35
C ARG A 109 -23.24 19.30 -5.00
N ILE A 110 -22.43 19.17 -3.95
CA ILE A 110 -22.74 19.69 -2.61
C ILE A 110 -23.06 21.20 -2.66
N ILE A 111 -22.31 21.95 -3.46
CA ILE A 111 -22.50 23.39 -3.61
C ILE A 111 -23.72 23.72 -4.49
N ARG A 112 -23.85 23.06 -5.66
CA ARG A 112 -24.98 23.27 -6.57
C ARG A 112 -26.33 22.96 -5.91
N ASP A 113 -26.40 21.88 -5.16
CA ASP A 113 -27.65 21.38 -4.57
C ASP A 113 -27.94 22.02 -3.20
N ASN A 114 -27.06 22.90 -2.70
CA ASN A 114 -27.17 23.54 -1.39
C ASN A 114 -27.40 22.54 -0.25
N ILE A 115 -26.66 21.43 -0.27
CA ILE A 115 -26.81 20.32 0.68
C ILE A 115 -26.59 20.80 2.12
N SER A 116 -27.43 20.32 3.05
CA SER A 116 -27.36 20.71 4.45
C SER A 116 -26.15 20.12 5.17
N GLU A 117 -25.73 20.73 6.29
CA GLU A 117 -24.60 20.26 7.11
C GLU A 117 -24.75 18.78 7.53
N LYS A 118 -25.97 18.37 7.91
CA LYS A 118 -26.25 16.98 8.31
C LYS A 118 -26.10 15.99 7.16
N GLU A 119 -26.54 16.37 5.97
CA GLU A 119 -26.40 15.53 4.78
C GLU A 119 -24.94 15.45 4.33
N VAL A 120 -24.18 16.54 4.42
CA VAL A 120 -22.73 16.54 4.16
C VAL A 120 -21.99 15.61 5.12
N GLU A 121 -22.40 15.56 6.39
CA GLU A 121 -21.86 14.60 7.36
C GLU A 121 -22.13 13.14 6.93
N VAL A 122 -23.33 12.84 6.46
CA VAL A 122 -23.71 11.50 5.96
C VAL A 122 -22.88 11.16 4.71
N ILE A 123 -22.75 12.09 3.76
CA ILE A 123 -21.91 11.93 2.56
C ILE A 123 -20.45 11.67 2.95
N ALA A 124 -19.91 12.41 3.91
CA ALA A 124 -18.55 12.23 4.39
C ALA A 124 -18.34 10.83 5.01
N LYS A 125 -19.31 10.35 5.80
CA LYS A 125 -19.28 8.99 6.36
C LYS A 125 -19.29 7.95 5.26
N ALA A 126 -20.16 8.06 4.26
CA ALA A 126 -20.20 7.15 3.11
C ALA A 126 -18.90 7.20 2.29
N LEU A 127 -18.35 8.39 2.03
CA LEU A 127 -17.12 8.57 1.25
C LEU A 127 -15.91 7.93 1.94
N SER A 128 -15.83 8.03 3.27
CA SER A 128 -14.77 7.37 4.03
C SER A 128 -14.99 5.87 4.18
N GLY A 129 -16.25 5.40 4.30
CA GLY A 129 -16.60 3.99 4.41
C GLY A 129 -16.34 3.16 3.14
N THR A 130 -16.33 3.80 1.98
CA THR A 130 -15.95 3.15 0.70
C THR A 130 -14.43 2.97 0.52
N ALA A 131 -13.61 3.41 1.48
CA ALA A 131 -12.16 3.28 1.40
C ALA A 131 -11.68 1.96 2.03
N SER A 132 -10.53 1.45 1.59
CA SER A 132 -9.98 0.19 2.09
C SER A 132 -9.54 0.22 3.55
N ASN A 133 -9.23 1.40 4.10
CA ASN A 133 -8.90 1.60 5.51
C ASN A 133 -9.11 3.05 5.93
N ALA A 134 -9.01 3.33 7.24
CA ALA A 134 -9.23 4.67 7.78
C ALA A 134 -8.25 5.73 7.24
N SER A 135 -7.00 5.37 6.93
CA SER A 135 -6.02 6.30 6.33
C SER A 135 -6.44 6.73 4.93
N ALA A 136 -6.86 5.79 4.09
CA ALA A 136 -7.42 6.06 2.78
C ALA A 136 -8.74 6.85 2.87
N GLY A 137 -9.60 6.52 3.84
CA GLY A 137 -10.82 7.27 4.13
C GLY A 137 -10.55 8.73 4.48
N LEU A 138 -9.59 8.97 5.38
CA LEU A 138 -9.15 10.32 5.75
C LEU A 138 -8.56 11.09 4.55
N SER A 139 -7.81 10.41 3.68
CA SER A 139 -7.27 10.99 2.45
C SER A 139 -8.39 11.49 1.51
N ARG A 140 -9.44 10.69 1.31
CA ARG A 140 -10.62 11.11 0.53
C ARG A 140 -11.31 12.33 1.13
N LEU A 141 -11.51 12.33 2.46
CA LEU A 141 -12.13 13.47 3.17
C LEU A 141 -11.30 14.75 3.09
N THR A 142 -9.98 14.64 3.24
CA THR A 142 -9.08 15.80 3.12
C THR A 142 -9.06 16.36 1.71
N ARG A 143 -9.14 15.50 0.69
CA ARG A 143 -9.33 15.93 -0.70
C ARG A 143 -10.67 16.64 -0.89
N LEU A 144 -11.78 16.09 -0.39
CA LEU A 144 -13.10 16.73 -0.47
C LEU A 144 -13.08 18.13 0.16
N ARG A 145 -12.48 18.29 1.34
CA ARG A 145 -12.34 19.60 2.00
C ARG A 145 -11.55 20.61 1.17
N ARG A 146 -10.54 20.18 0.42
CA ARG A 146 -9.76 21.05 -0.46
C ARG A 146 -10.59 21.52 -1.65
N GLU A 147 -11.31 20.62 -2.30
CA GLU A 147 -12.20 20.98 -3.42
C GLU A 147 -13.32 21.92 -2.94
N LEU A 148 -13.97 21.63 -1.80
CA LEU A 148 -14.99 22.51 -1.22
C LEU A 148 -14.44 23.92 -0.90
N LYS A 149 -13.20 24.02 -0.37
CA LYS A 149 -12.55 25.32 -0.15
C LYS A 149 -12.28 26.06 -1.45
N ALA A 150 -11.82 25.35 -2.49
CA ALA A 150 -11.58 25.94 -3.80
C ALA A 150 -12.86 26.48 -4.44
N LEU A 151 -13.99 25.82 -4.18
CA LEU A 151 -15.33 26.21 -4.65
C LEU A 151 -16.02 27.27 -3.77
N GLY A 152 -15.36 27.79 -2.73
CA GLY A 152 -15.93 28.83 -1.87
C GLY A 152 -16.99 28.35 -0.88
N ALA A 153 -17.00 27.06 -0.53
CA ALA A 153 -17.93 26.51 0.45
C ALA A 153 -17.86 27.22 1.81
N SER A 154 -19.00 27.28 2.52
CA SER A 154 -19.03 27.87 3.85
C SER A 154 -18.19 27.05 4.85
N LYS A 155 -17.65 27.72 5.88
CA LYS A 155 -16.87 27.06 6.94
C LYS A 155 -17.67 25.95 7.62
N LYS A 156 -18.99 26.11 7.77
CA LYS A 156 -19.86 25.12 8.41
C LYS A 156 -19.94 23.83 7.59
N ILE A 157 -20.14 23.94 6.27
CA ILE A 157 -20.15 22.80 5.35
C ILE A 157 -18.79 22.10 5.33
N ILE A 158 -17.69 22.84 5.29
CA ILE A 158 -16.34 22.25 5.35
C ILE A 158 -16.15 21.50 6.66
N SER A 159 -16.56 22.08 7.80
CA SER A 159 -16.46 21.44 9.12
C SER A 159 -17.34 20.20 9.25
N ALA A 160 -18.50 20.16 8.59
CA ALA A 160 -19.40 18.99 8.61
C ALA A 160 -18.76 17.73 8.00
N THR A 161 -17.75 17.89 7.12
CA THR A 161 -16.99 16.75 6.59
C THR A 161 -15.99 16.16 7.60
N PHE A 162 -15.78 16.81 8.75
CA PHE A 162 -14.82 16.38 9.78
C PHE A 162 -15.36 15.21 10.59
N ILE A 163 -14.65 14.07 10.55
CA ILE A 163 -15.02 12.85 11.27
C ILE A 163 -13.87 12.51 12.25
N PRO A 164 -14.06 12.72 13.56
CA PRO A 164 -13.03 12.49 14.57
C PRO A 164 -12.53 11.04 14.60
N ASP A 165 -13.44 10.07 14.53
CA ASP A 165 -13.11 8.64 14.68
C ASP A 165 -12.20 8.12 13.56
N ILE A 166 -12.49 8.54 12.32
CA ILE A 166 -11.65 8.23 11.15
C ILE A 166 -10.27 8.89 11.30
N THR A 167 -10.22 10.11 11.82
CA THR A 167 -8.96 10.83 12.06
C THR A 167 -8.11 10.10 13.11
N CYS A 168 -8.71 9.69 14.22
CA CYS A 168 -8.04 8.92 15.27
C CYS A 168 -7.49 7.59 14.72
N SER A 169 -8.34 6.84 14.00
CA SER A 169 -7.98 5.55 13.42
C SER A 169 -6.88 5.67 12.37
N ALA A 170 -6.93 6.68 11.51
CA ALA A 170 -5.89 6.96 10.52
C ALA A 170 -4.55 7.32 11.17
N ASN A 171 -4.56 8.15 12.21
CA ASN A 171 -3.35 8.53 12.96
C ASN A 171 -2.70 7.31 13.62
N LYS A 172 -3.50 6.38 14.15
CA LYS A 172 -3.02 5.11 14.69
C LYS A 172 -2.31 4.28 13.61
N ILE A 173 -2.94 4.08 12.45
CA ILE A 173 -2.35 3.36 11.31
C ILE A 173 -1.02 4.02 10.87
N GLN A 174 -0.98 5.35 10.79
CA GLN A 174 0.23 6.06 10.39
C GLN A 174 1.37 5.89 11.40
N LYS A 175 1.07 5.90 12.70
CA LYS A 175 2.04 5.66 13.77
C LYS A 175 2.59 4.24 13.73
N GLU A 176 1.73 3.25 13.59
CA GLU A 176 2.13 1.83 13.45
C GLU A 176 2.99 1.62 12.20
N ASN A 177 2.58 2.18 11.06
CA ASN A 177 3.37 2.12 9.83
C ASN A 177 4.73 2.81 9.95
N ARG A 178 4.85 3.89 10.73
CA ARG A 178 6.14 4.53 11.02
C ARG A 178 7.04 3.58 11.82
N LEU A 179 6.51 2.97 12.88
CA LEU A 179 7.25 2.03 13.71
C LEU A 179 7.71 0.80 12.91
N LEU A 180 6.87 0.27 12.01
CA LEU A 180 7.26 -0.83 11.11
C LEU A 180 8.43 -0.43 10.20
N ARG A 181 8.40 0.77 9.62
CA ARG A 181 9.50 1.26 8.76
C ARG A 181 10.81 1.45 9.52
N GLU A 182 10.75 1.91 10.77
CA GLU A 182 11.93 2.01 11.64
C GLU A 182 12.58 0.64 11.88
N ASN A 183 11.75 -0.40 12.05
CA ASN A 183 12.23 -1.77 12.28
C ASN A 183 12.74 -2.47 11.01
N GLU A 184 12.14 -2.19 9.84
CA GLU A 184 12.52 -2.84 8.57
C GLU A 184 13.90 -2.43 8.07
N GLY A 185 14.39 -1.24 8.48
CA GLY A 185 15.64 -0.67 7.97
C GLY A 185 15.55 -0.32 6.47
N ILE A 186 16.53 0.43 5.97
CA ILE A 186 16.58 0.78 4.54
C ILE A 186 17.47 -0.23 3.82
N TYR A 187 16.92 -0.95 2.85
CA TYR A 187 17.70 -1.79 1.93
C TYR A 187 18.12 -0.95 0.73
N TYR A 188 19.36 -0.49 0.72
CA TYR A 188 19.95 0.05 -0.48
C TYR A 188 20.29 -1.10 -1.43
N PRO A 189 19.97 -0.99 -2.73
CA PRO A 189 20.62 -1.84 -3.72
C PRO A 189 22.14 -1.70 -3.60
N ASP A 190 22.89 -2.77 -3.88
CA ASP A 190 24.35 -2.78 -3.65
C ASP A 190 25.10 -1.62 -4.34
N HIS A 191 24.61 -1.15 -5.51
CA HIS A 191 25.21 0.00 -6.21
C HIS A 191 25.08 1.34 -5.46
N PHE A 192 24.25 1.40 -4.42
CA PHE A 192 24.12 2.51 -3.49
C PHE A 192 24.66 2.18 -2.09
N SER A 193 25.39 1.07 -1.91
CA SER A 193 26.14 0.86 -0.67
C SER A 193 27.24 1.92 -0.55
N LEU A 194 27.62 2.28 0.68
CA LEU A 194 28.68 3.25 0.90
C LEU A 194 30.01 2.77 0.30
N GLU A 195 30.29 1.47 0.41
CA GLU A 195 31.47 0.83 -0.16
C GLU A 195 31.46 0.93 -1.69
N SER A 196 30.35 0.60 -2.35
CA SER A 196 30.25 0.65 -3.82
C SER A 196 30.26 2.09 -4.36
N VAL A 197 29.63 3.02 -3.63
CA VAL A 197 29.71 4.44 -3.97
C VAL A 197 31.15 4.94 -3.84
N LYS A 198 31.84 4.55 -2.77
CA LYS A 198 33.24 4.94 -2.54
C LYS A 198 34.17 4.37 -3.61
N GLU A 199 34.05 3.08 -3.94
CA GLU A 199 34.86 2.45 -4.98
C GLU A 199 34.73 3.15 -6.34
N ARG A 200 33.51 3.53 -6.73
CA ARG A 200 33.30 4.33 -7.95
C ARG A 200 33.93 5.71 -7.84
N LEU A 201 33.78 6.39 -6.71
CA LEU A 201 34.38 7.71 -6.49
C LEU A 201 35.91 7.64 -6.58
N ASP A 202 36.52 6.61 -6.00
CA ASP A 202 37.96 6.38 -6.04
C ASP A 202 38.45 6.00 -7.45
N SER A 203 37.59 5.43 -8.31
CA SER A 203 37.94 5.16 -9.72
C SER A 203 37.95 6.40 -10.62
N TYR A 204 37.33 7.50 -10.19
CA TYR A 204 37.32 8.73 -10.99
C TYR A 204 38.64 9.50 -10.85
N VAL A 205 39.34 9.66 -11.96
CA VAL A 205 40.48 10.58 -12.05
C VAL A 205 39.96 12.01 -12.21
N VAL A 206 39.70 12.68 -11.09
CA VAL A 206 39.21 14.08 -11.04
C VAL A 206 40.22 15.11 -11.58
N SER A 207 41.46 14.70 -11.87
CA SER A 207 42.49 15.58 -12.42
C SER A 207 42.30 15.90 -13.90
N ASN A 208 41.54 15.08 -14.64
CA ASN A 208 41.34 15.25 -16.08
C ASN A 208 39.87 15.59 -16.38
N ILE A 209 39.63 16.42 -17.38
CA ILE A 209 38.27 16.70 -17.86
C ILE A 209 37.72 15.39 -18.46
N PRO A 210 36.55 14.90 -17.99
CA PRO A 210 35.96 13.67 -18.52
C PRO A 210 35.58 13.86 -19.99
N ASP A 211 35.86 12.85 -20.81
CA ASP A 211 35.45 12.85 -22.20
C ASP A 211 33.95 12.53 -22.34
N LYS A 212 33.41 12.72 -23.55
CA LYS A 212 31.97 12.49 -23.81
C LYS A 212 31.53 11.05 -23.56
N GLN A 213 32.46 10.09 -23.59
CA GLN A 213 32.17 8.68 -23.35
C GLN A 213 32.04 8.41 -21.85
N ALA A 214 32.91 9.01 -21.03
CA ALA A 214 32.88 8.92 -19.57
C ALA A 214 31.67 9.60 -18.92
N LEU A 215 30.97 10.49 -19.63
CA LEU A 215 29.74 11.15 -19.19
C LEU A 215 28.46 10.36 -19.51
N ALA A 216 28.56 9.26 -20.26
CA ALA A 216 27.41 8.48 -20.72
C ALA A 216 27.10 7.24 -19.87
N ASP A 217 28.04 6.82 -19.00
CA ASP A 217 27.89 5.71 -18.02
C ASP A 217 27.35 6.19 -16.67
#